data_AF-A0A8T5RYY5-F1
#
_entry.id   AF-A0A8T5RYY5-F1
#
_cell.length_a   1.000
_cell.length_b   1.000
_cell.length_c   1.000
_cell.angle_alpha   90.00
_cell.angle_beta   90.00
_cell.angle_gamma   90.00
#
_symmetry.space_group_name_H-M   'P 1'
#
loop_
_entity.id
_entity.type
_entity.pdbx_description
1 polymer ?
#
loop_
_entity_poly.entity_id
_entity_poly.type
_entity_poly.pdbx_seq_one_letter_code
_entity_poly.pdbx_strand_id
1 'polypeptide(L)'
;IEIAFLKLKEDTKRVVIGPSGEGGVYLVGLTKNFNPDWFTDHDIFTGGIEISQFVKLRKKGFISLFLLPPLFDIDVSEDLVSLITILDPIYFSEENMYYHYPEHTSNYIKKLDLHVGYTIGETRKRFLKKK
;
A
#
# COMPACT_ATOMS: atom_id res chain seq x y z
N ILE A 1 7.81 5.50 -6.30
CA ILE A 1 7.58 6.97 -6.41
C ILE A 1 7.96 7.50 -7.79
N GLU A 2 9.13 7.18 -8.34
CA GLU A 2 9.57 7.66 -9.66
C GLU A 2 8.57 7.37 -10.79
N ILE A 3 8.05 6.14 -10.87
CA ILE A 3 7.00 5.75 -11.84
C ILE A 3 5.77 6.67 -11.72
N ALA A 4 5.35 6.99 -10.50
CA ALA A 4 4.20 7.86 -10.27
C ALA A 4 4.45 9.26 -10.86
N PHE A 5 5.64 9.80 -10.62
CA PHE A 5 6.02 11.12 -11.13
C PHE A 5 6.10 11.16 -12.66
N LEU A 6 6.66 10.13 -13.29
CA LEU A 6 6.68 10.00 -14.75
C LEU A 6 5.26 9.96 -15.32
N LYS A 7 4.37 9.19 -14.69
CA LYS A 7 2.98 9.06 -15.15
C LYS A 7 2.18 10.34 -15.03
N LEU A 8 2.43 11.15 -14.01
CA LEU A 8 1.82 12.48 -13.88
C LEU A 8 2.19 13.43 -15.02
N LYS A 9 3.39 13.29 -15.61
CA LYS A 9 3.84 14.15 -16.73
C LYS A 9 3.17 13.80 -18.06
N GLU A 10 2.58 12.61 -18.19
CA GLU A 10 1.98 12.14 -19.45
C GLU A 10 0.61 12.77 -19.74
N ASP A 11 -0.08 13.31 -18.74
CA ASP A 11 -1.42 13.90 -18.90
C ASP A 11 -1.70 14.93 -17.81
N THR A 12 -2.10 16.13 -18.20
CA THR A 12 -2.37 17.24 -17.27
C THR A 12 -3.57 17.00 -16.35
N LYS A 13 -4.46 16.05 -16.69
CA LYS A 13 -5.59 15.59 -15.87
C LYS A 13 -5.27 14.30 -15.10
N ARG A 14 -4.03 13.82 -15.13
CA ARG A 14 -3.64 12.55 -14.50
C ARG A 14 -3.76 12.61 -12.98
N VAL A 15 -4.33 11.56 -12.43
CA VAL A 15 -4.19 11.17 -11.03
C VAL A 15 -3.58 9.77 -10.98
N VAL A 16 -2.52 9.63 -10.21
CA VAL A 16 -1.86 8.33 -9.97
C VAL A 16 -2.31 7.82 -8.60
N ILE A 17 -2.74 6.57 -8.53
CA ILE A 17 -3.19 5.94 -7.28
C ILE A 17 -2.35 4.68 -7.02
N GLY A 18 -1.77 4.60 -5.84
CA GLY A 18 -1.24 3.37 -5.25
C GLY A 18 -2.31 2.75 -4.35
N PRO A 19 -3.01 1.70 -4.80
CA PRO A 19 -4.07 1.08 -4.03
C PRO A 19 -3.49 0.26 -2.87
N SER A 20 -4.13 0.35 -1.71
CA SER A 20 -3.91 -0.57 -0.59
C SER A 20 -4.72 -1.85 -0.80
N GLY A 21 -4.22 -2.97 -0.29
CA GLY A 21 -4.88 -4.28 -0.37
C GLY A 21 -6.31 -4.30 0.19
N GLU A 22 -6.65 -3.38 1.10
CA GLU A 22 -7.96 -3.30 1.75
C GLU A 22 -8.92 -2.28 1.12
N GLY A 23 -8.55 -1.69 -0.03
CA GLY A 23 -9.37 -0.71 -0.75
C GLY A 23 -9.07 0.76 -0.42
N GLY A 24 -8.17 1.00 0.54
CA GLY A 24 -7.56 2.30 0.79
C GLY A 24 -6.49 2.67 -0.25
N VAL A 25 -5.66 3.66 0.05
CA VAL A 25 -4.56 4.08 -0.83
C VAL A 25 -3.29 4.38 -0.02
N TYR A 26 -2.15 3.83 -0.45
CA TYR A 26 -0.84 4.14 0.13
C TYR A 26 -0.17 5.34 -0.56
N LEU A 27 -0.65 5.73 -1.75
CA LEU A 27 -0.11 6.85 -2.51
C LEU A 27 -1.18 7.50 -3.39
N VAL A 28 -1.24 8.83 -3.38
CA VAL A 28 -1.96 9.62 -4.38
C VAL A 28 -1.03 10.66 -4.98
N GLY A 29 -0.91 10.65 -6.30
CA GLY A 29 -0.18 11.63 -7.10
C GLY A 29 -1.14 12.51 -7.88
N LEU A 30 -0.92 13.82 -7.83
CA LEU A 30 -1.79 14.83 -8.44
C LEU A 30 -0.97 15.76 -9.33
N THR A 31 -1.55 16.21 -10.43
CA THR A 31 -0.96 17.30 -11.22
C THR A 31 -1.32 18.65 -10.60
N LYS A 32 -0.59 19.69 -11.02
CA LYS A 32 -0.88 21.08 -10.63
C LYS A 32 -2.29 21.55 -11.03
N ASN A 33 -2.91 20.91 -12.03
CA ASN A 33 -4.22 21.27 -12.54
C ASN A 33 -5.36 20.52 -11.83
N PHE A 34 -5.05 19.67 -10.86
CA PHE A 34 -6.07 19.04 -10.03
C PHE A 34 -6.81 20.12 -9.23
N ASN A 35 -8.14 20.08 -9.23
CA ASN A 35 -8.94 21.01 -8.43
C ASN A 35 -8.95 20.53 -6.96
N PRO A 36 -8.33 21.27 -6.02
CA PRO A 36 -8.31 20.87 -4.61
C PRO A 36 -9.69 20.86 -3.96
N ASP A 37 -10.66 21.65 -4.45
CA ASP A 37 -12.01 21.69 -3.87
C ASP A 37 -12.72 20.33 -3.99
N TRP A 38 -12.32 19.49 -4.96
CA TRP A 38 -12.83 18.12 -5.09
C TRP A 38 -12.56 17.24 -3.88
N PHE A 39 -11.57 17.55 -3.02
CA PHE A 39 -11.41 16.82 -1.76
C PHE A 39 -12.66 16.94 -0.89
N THR A 40 -13.27 18.12 -0.86
CA THR A 40 -14.47 18.40 -0.09
C THR A 40 -15.73 18.08 -0.90
N ASP A 41 -15.82 18.57 -2.14
CA ASP A 41 -17.03 18.46 -2.98
C ASP A 41 -17.38 17.02 -3.39
N HIS A 42 -16.39 16.12 -3.32
CA HIS A 42 -16.52 14.72 -3.70
C HIS A 42 -16.09 13.76 -2.61
N ASP A 43 -15.99 14.25 -1.37
CA ASP A 43 -15.72 13.48 -0.16
C ASP A 43 -14.50 12.53 -0.31
N ILE A 44 -13.44 13.01 -0.97
CA ILE A 44 -12.23 12.21 -1.14
C ILE A 44 -11.58 12.10 0.24
N PHE A 45 -11.32 10.87 0.69
CA PHE A 45 -10.83 10.51 2.03
C PHE A 45 -11.85 10.64 3.18
N THR A 46 -13.07 11.11 2.94
CA THR A 46 -14.11 11.24 3.97
C THR A 46 -15.37 10.42 3.66
N GLY A 47 -15.62 10.10 2.39
CA GLY A 47 -16.84 9.45 1.91
C GLY A 47 -16.80 7.92 1.87
N GLY A 48 -15.93 7.27 2.66
CA GLY A 48 -15.68 5.83 2.62
C GLY A 48 -14.53 5.47 1.67
N ILE A 49 -14.67 4.37 0.91
CA ILE A 49 -13.59 3.80 0.07
C ILE A 49 -13.00 4.87 -0.88
N GLU A 50 -11.75 5.25 -0.63
CA GLU A 50 -11.05 6.38 -1.25
C GLU A 50 -11.00 6.23 -2.77
N ILE A 51 -10.60 5.03 -3.23
CA ILE A 51 -10.47 4.71 -4.65
C ILE A 51 -11.80 4.92 -5.37
N SER A 52 -12.92 4.59 -4.72
CA SER A 52 -14.25 4.73 -5.31
C SER A 52 -14.60 6.19 -5.62
N GLN A 53 -14.11 7.14 -4.82
CA GLN A 53 -14.37 8.57 -5.03
C GLN A 53 -13.59 9.09 -6.24
N PHE A 54 -12.33 8.68 -6.41
CA PHE A 54 -11.55 8.97 -7.61
C PHE A 54 -12.17 8.35 -8.88
N VAL A 55 -12.74 7.14 -8.78
CA VAL A 55 -13.48 6.52 -9.89
C VAL A 55 -14.69 7.36 -10.29
N LYS A 56 -15.41 7.97 -9.34
CA LYS A 56 -16.53 8.89 -9.65
C LYS A 56 -16.05 10.11 -10.45
N LEU A 57 -14.93 10.73 -10.06
CA LEU A 57 -14.33 11.84 -10.81
C LEU A 57 -13.95 11.43 -12.24
N ARG A 58 -13.34 10.24 -12.38
CA ARG A 58 -12.96 9.70 -13.69
C ARG A 58 -14.18 9.51 -14.60
N LYS A 59 -15.27 8.95 -14.06
CA LYS A 59 -16.54 8.73 -14.79
C LYS A 59 -17.18 10.05 -15.23
N LYS A 60 -17.03 11.12 -14.46
CA LYS A 60 -17.46 12.49 -14.83
C LYS A 60 -16.54 13.17 -15.85
N GLY A 61 -15.41 12.55 -16.23
CA GLY A 61 -14.44 13.10 -17.19
C GLY A 61 -13.53 14.18 -16.61
N PHE A 62 -13.52 14.35 -15.29
CA PHE A 62 -12.75 15.38 -14.59
C PHE A 62 -11.26 15.03 -14.52
N ILE A 63 -10.93 13.75 -14.36
CA ILE A 63 -9.55 13.24 -14.25
C ILE A 63 -9.32 12.04 -15.17
N SER A 64 -8.07 11.68 -15.39
CA SER A 64 -7.65 10.36 -15.88
C SER A 64 -6.94 9.60 -14.75
N LEU A 65 -7.12 8.28 -14.68
CA LEU A 65 -6.52 7.46 -13.61
C LEU A 65 -5.38 6.61 -14.14
N PHE A 66 -4.34 6.47 -13.33
CA PHE A 66 -3.30 5.46 -13.49
C PHE A 66 -3.08 4.74 -12.15
N LEU A 67 -3.13 3.41 -12.16
CA LEU A 67 -2.95 2.60 -10.95
C LEU A 67 -1.51 2.07 -10.90
N LEU A 68 -0.85 2.27 -9.77
CA LEU A 68 0.39 1.57 -9.43
C LEU A 68 0.07 0.15 -8.95
N PRO A 69 1.07 -0.75 -8.84
CA PRO A 69 0.88 -2.04 -8.21
C PRO A 69 0.30 -1.89 -6.79
N PRO A 70 -0.62 -2.78 -6.38
CA PRO A 70 -1.15 -2.78 -5.02
C PRO A 70 -0.05 -3.14 -4.02
N LEU A 71 -0.09 -2.50 -2.85
CA LEU A 71 0.71 -2.86 -1.68
C LEU A 71 -0.23 -3.11 -0.51
N PHE A 72 0.25 -3.85 0.49
CA PHE A 72 -0.46 -4.05 1.75
C PHE A 72 0.06 -3.07 2.77
N ASP A 73 -0.86 -2.32 3.38
CA ASP A 73 -0.56 -1.53 4.56
C ASP A 73 -0.42 -2.46 5.78
N ILE A 74 0.30 -2.00 6.80
CA ILE A 74 0.56 -2.75 8.03
C ILE A 74 -0.07 -1.97 9.17
N ASP A 75 -1.32 -2.30 9.50
CA ASP A 75 -2.13 -1.55 10.46
C ASP A 75 -2.40 -2.34 11.74
N VAL A 76 -2.54 -3.66 11.63
CA VAL A 76 -2.75 -4.56 12.76
C VAL A 76 -1.61 -5.55 12.95
N SER A 77 -1.57 -6.20 14.10
CA SER A 77 -0.50 -7.14 14.45
C SER A 77 -0.38 -8.31 13.47
N GLU A 78 -1.50 -8.74 12.90
CA GLU A 78 -1.66 -9.82 11.94
C GLU A 78 -0.98 -9.49 10.60
N ASP A 79 -0.98 -8.22 10.20
CA ASP A 79 -0.29 -7.76 8.99
C ASP A 79 1.22 -7.88 9.16
N LEU A 80 1.72 -7.51 10.33
CA LEU A 80 3.14 -7.63 10.66
C LEU A 80 3.58 -9.09 10.78
N VAL A 81 2.72 -9.98 11.32
CA VAL A 81 2.95 -11.44 11.28
C VAL A 81 3.08 -11.93 9.83
N SER A 82 2.20 -11.47 8.95
CA SER A 82 2.20 -11.85 7.54
C SER A 82 3.45 -11.35 6.84
N LEU A 83 3.85 -10.09 7.09
CA LEU A 83 5.07 -9.50 6.57
C LEU A 83 6.31 -10.30 7.00
N ILE A 84 6.48 -10.58 8.29
CA ILE A 84 7.63 -11.36 8.79
C ILE A 84 7.67 -12.75 8.14
N THR A 85 6.52 -13.41 8.02
CA THR A 85 6.42 -14.72 7.35
C THR A 85 6.89 -14.66 5.89
N ILE A 86 6.61 -13.56 5.17
CA ILE A 86 7.02 -13.38 3.77
C ILE A 86 8.51 -13.02 3.66
N LEU A 87 9.02 -12.21 4.60
CA LEU A 87 10.42 -11.80 4.61
C LEU A 87 11.36 -12.97 4.85
N ASP A 88 10.98 -13.94 5.68
CA ASP A 88 11.79 -15.13 5.98
C ASP A 88 12.24 -15.86 4.69
N PRO A 89 11.35 -16.34 3.81
CA PRO A 89 11.74 -16.92 2.51
C PRO A 89 12.57 -15.99 1.63
N ILE A 90 12.28 -14.68 1.61
CA ILE A 90 13.03 -13.71 0.79
C ILE A 90 14.49 -13.62 1.22
N TYR A 91 14.79 -13.78 2.51
CA TYR A 91 16.17 -13.82 2.98
C TYR A 91 16.93 -15.08 2.55
N PHE A 92 16.21 -16.19 2.35
CA PHE A 92 16.79 -17.49 2.06
C PHE A 92 16.63 -17.92 0.60
N SER A 93 15.91 -17.14 -0.23
CA SER A 93 15.72 -17.47 -1.64
C SER A 93 16.92 -17.01 -2.48
N GLU A 94 17.46 -17.93 -3.28
CA GLU A 94 18.48 -17.63 -4.29
C GLU A 94 17.88 -16.92 -5.52
N GLU A 95 16.56 -17.02 -5.70
CA GLU A 95 15.79 -16.37 -6.75
C GLU A 95 15.16 -15.06 -6.25
N ASN A 96 15.12 -14.04 -7.11
CA ASN A 96 14.54 -12.74 -6.81
C ASN A 96 13.00 -12.82 -6.76
N MET A 97 12.42 -13.07 -5.58
CA MET A 97 11.02 -12.70 -5.35
C MET A 97 10.90 -11.18 -5.27
N TYR A 98 10.20 -10.59 -6.23
CA TYR A 98 9.83 -9.17 -6.20
C TYR A 98 8.73 -8.94 -5.15
N TYR A 99 9.14 -8.65 -3.92
CA TYR A 99 8.25 -8.12 -2.89
C TYR A 99 8.65 -6.69 -2.57
N HIS A 100 7.69 -5.76 -2.68
CA HIS A 100 7.95 -4.34 -2.47
C HIS A 100 7.63 -3.95 -1.02
N TYR A 101 8.66 -3.55 -0.28
CA TYR A 101 8.54 -3.01 1.07
C TYR A 101 9.65 -1.98 1.32
N PRO A 102 9.54 -1.10 2.32
CA PRO A 102 10.56 -0.09 2.59
C PRO A 102 11.94 -0.71 2.86
N GLU A 103 12.99 -0.12 2.28
CA GLU A 103 14.37 -0.66 2.26
C GLU A 103 14.89 -1.10 3.64
N HIS A 104 14.53 -0.36 4.69
CA HIS A 104 15.05 -0.61 6.04
C HIS A 104 14.16 -1.50 6.91
N THR A 105 12.97 -1.88 6.46
CA THR A 105 11.99 -2.68 7.24
C THR A 105 12.62 -3.96 7.77
N SER A 106 13.33 -4.67 6.89
CA SER A 106 14.05 -5.90 7.16
C SER A 106 15.04 -5.78 8.32
N ASN A 107 15.87 -4.74 8.31
CA ASN A 107 16.85 -4.48 9.36
C ASN A 107 16.19 -4.09 10.68
N TYR A 108 15.08 -3.35 10.64
CA TYR A 108 14.36 -2.94 11.84
C TYR A 108 13.63 -4.10 12.52
N ILE A 109 12.98 -4.99 11.74
CA ILE A 109 12.32 -6.18 12.29
C ILE A 109 13.34 -7.04 13.07
N LYS A 110 14.54 -7.25 12.51
CA LYS A 110 15.64 -7.97 13.18
C LYS A 110 16.09 -7.26 14.46
N LYS A 111 16.26 -5.93 14.43
CA LYS A 111 16.66 -5.14 15.61
C LYS A 111 15.62 -5.18 16.74
N LEU A 112 14.34 -5.26 16.39
CA LEU A 112 13.25 -5.35 17.36
C LEU A 112 13.09 -6.75 17.97
N ASP A 113 13.85 -7.73 17.46
CA ASP A 113 13.82 -9.14 17.86
C ASP A 113 12.39 -9.73 17.85
N LEU A 114 11.65 -9.38 16.79
CA LEU A 114 10.28 -9.82 16.55
C LEU A 114 10.29 -11.16 15.82
N HIS A 115 9.53 -12.12 16.34
CA HIS A 115 9.39 -13.46 15.79
C HIS A 115 7.92 -13.85 15.67
N VAL A 116 7.61 -14.69 14.67
CA VAL A 116 6.28 -15.31 14.56
C VAL A 116 6.22 -16.52 15.47
N GLY A 117 5.42 -16.44 16.52
CA GLY A 117 5.04 -17.56 17.37
C GLY A 117 3.82 -18.29 16.84
N TYR A 118 3.67 -19.55 17.27
CA TYR A 118 2.49 -20.38 17.01
C TYR A 118 2.03 -21.06 18.30
N THR A 119 0.74 -21.36 18.37
CA THR A 119 0.16 -22.17 19.44
C THR A 119 0.28 -23.64 19.09
N ILE A 120 0.76 -24.45 20.03
CA ILE A 120 0.87 -25.90 19.85
C ILE A 120 -0.54 -26.46 19.60
N GLY A 121 -0.74 -27.15 18.47
CA GLY A 121 -2.03 -27.70 18.05
C GLY A 121 -2.89 -26.77 17.18
N GLU A 122 -2.55 -25.48 17.05
CA GLU A 122 -3.29 -24.51 16.23
C GLU A 122 -2.33 -23.71 15.32
N THR A 123 -1.84 -24.34 14.25
CA THR A 123 -0.84 -23.76 13.33
C THR A 123 -1.35 -22.56 12.51
N ARG A 124 -2.68 -22.35 12.48
CA ARG A 124 -3.30 -21.18 11.83
C ARG A 124 -3.34 -19.95 12.72
N LYS A 125 -3.22 -20.09 14.04
CA LYS A 125 -3.11 -18.94 14.96
C LYS A 125 -1.66 -18.60 15.15
N ARG A 126 -1.23 -17.55 14.46
CA ARG A 126 0.10 -16.97 14.54
C ARG A 126 0.03 -15.65 15.28
N PHE A 127 1.07 -15.32 16.02
CA PHE A 127 1.13 -14.09 16.79
C PHE A 127 2.57 -13.60 16.91
N LEU A 128 2.73 -12.29 17.12
CA LEU A 128 4.04 -11.70 17.35
C LEU A 128 4.54 -12.06 18.74
N LYS A 129 5.79 -12.50 18.81
CA LYS A 129 6.55 -12.62 20.06
C LYS A 129 7.75 -11.70 19.98
N LYS A 130 8.03 -11.03 21.08
CA LYS A 130 9.32 -10.38 21.34
C LYS A 130 10.12 -11.29 22.25
N LYS A 131 11.37 -11.54 21.93
CA LYS A 131 12.29 -12.25 22.84
C LYS A 131 12.86 -11.32 23.90
#